data_AF-A0A7X4JRB0-F1
#
_entry.id   AF-A0A7X4JRB0-F1
#
_cell.length_a   1.000
_cell.length_b   1.000
_cell.length_c   1.000
_cell.angle_alpha   90.00
_cell.angle_beta   90.00
_cell.angle_gamma   90.00
#
_symmetry.space_group_name_H-M   'P 1'
#
loop_
_entity.id
_entity.type
_entity.pdbx_description
1 polymer ?
#
loop_
_entity_poly.entity_id
_entity_poly.type
_entity_poly.pdbx_seq_one_letter_code
_entity_poly.pdbx_strand_id
1 'polypeptide(L)' 'MIKNERQYRITKAQMRKFEGALAELAQTKDKNIHPLLQKAHQDALRSQCDELRMQLEEYDCV' A
#
# COMPACT_ATOMS: atom_id res chain seq x y z
N MET A 1 11.21 9.03 3.50
CA MET A 1 12.05 9.95 2.71
C MET A 1 12.97 9.16 1.79
N ILE A 2 12.74 9.31 0.49
CA ILE A 2 13.52 8.70 -0.59
C ILE A 2 14.65 9.67 -0.96
N LYS A 3 15.87 9.16 -1.13
CA LYS A 3 17.08 9.98 -1.38
C LYS A 3 17.76 9.69 -2.72
N ASN A 4 17.33 8.65 -3.43
CA ASN A 4 17.93 8.26 -4.69
C ASN A 4 16.98 7.40 -5.54
N GLU A 5 17.31 7.26 -6.82
CA GLU A 5 16.55 6.49 -7.81
C GLU A 5 16.37 5.02 -7.42
N ARG A 6 17.37 4.40 -6.78
CA ARG A 6 17.26 3.01 -6.31
C ARG A 6 16.17 2.87 -5.26
N GLN A 7 16.14 3.76 -4.28
CA GLN A 7 15.11 3.80 -3.24
C GLN A 7 13.74 4.11 -3.85
N TYR A 8 13.65 5.04 -4.80
CA TYR A 8 12.42 5.36 -5.52
C TYR A 8 11.81 4.11 -6.19
N ARG A 9 12.62 3.36 -6.96
CA ARG A 9 12.17 2.13 -7.63
C ARG A 9 11.71 1.05 -6.64
N ILE A 10 12.41 0.90 -5.52
CA ILE A 10 12.04 -0.07 -4.46
C ILE A 10 10.70 0.34 -3.83
N THR A 11 10.56 1.59 -3.41
CA THR A 11 9.33 2.12 -2.80
C THR A 11 8.14 1.97 -3.76
N LYS A 12 8.32 2.31 -5.04
CA LYS A 12 7.29 2.18 -6.09
C LYS A 12 6.87 0.72 -6.30
N ALA A 13 7.83 -0.21 -6.30
CA ALA A 13 7.53 -1.63 -6.40
C ALA A 13 6.77 -2.15 -5.17
N GLN A 14 7.12 -1.66 -3.97
CA GLN A 14 6.45 -2.03 -2.73
C GLN A 14 5.02 -1.49 -2.67
N MET A 15 4.80 -0.23 -3.07
CA MET A 15 3.46 0.35 -3.19
C MET A 15 2.58 -0.49 -4.13
N ARG A 16 3.08 -0.88 -5.30
CA ARG A 16 2.34 -1.74 -6.25
C ARG A 16 1.95 -3.10 -5.66
N LYS A 17 2.81 -3.69 -4.82
CA LYS A 17 2.49 -4.96 -4.13
C LYS A 17 1.33 -4.78 -3.14
N PHE A 18 1.33 -3.68 -2.38
CA PHE A 18 0.25 -3.40 -1.43
C PHE A 18 -1.07 -3.04 -2.14
N GLU A 19 -1.02 -2.30 -3.24
CA GLU A 19 -2.19 -2.05 -4.09
C GLU A 19 -2.77 -3.35 -4.66
N GLY A 20 -1.90 -4.28 -5.10
CA GLY A 20 -2.31 -5.62 -5.53
C GLY A 20 -2.99 -6.41 -4.40
N ALA A 21 -2.39 -6.45 -3.22
CA ALA A 21 -2.96 -7.12 -2.06
C ALA A 21 -4.33 -6.53 -1.64
N LEU A 22 -4.50 -5.20 -1.72
CA LEU A 22 -5.78 -4.54 -1.48
C LEU A 22 -6.83 -4.96 -2.53
N ALA A 23 -6.45 -5.05 -3.80
CA ALA A 23 -7.34 -5.50 -4.86
C ALA A 23 -7.74 -6.97 -4.70
N GLU A 24 -6.82 -7.83 -4.27
CA GLU A 24 -7.12 -9.23 -3.94
C GLU A 24 -8.05 -9.35 -2.73
N LEU A 25 -7.81 -8.58 -1.67
CA LEU A 25 -8.68 -8.53 -0.49
C LEU A 25 -10.07 -7.97 -0.78
N ALA A 26 -10.20 -7.06 -1.74
CA ALA A 26 -11.50 -6.53 -2.16
C ALA A 26 -12.31 -7.56 -2.96
N GLN A 27 -11.64 -8.38 -3.77
CA GLN A 27 -12.28 -9.46 -4.53
C GLN A 27 -12.59 -10.68 -3.67
N THR A 28 -11.75 -10.95 -2.67
CA THR A 28 -11.90 -12.10 -1.77
C THR A 28 -12.84 -11.75 -0.62
N LYS A 29 -14.12 -12.09 -0.79
CA LYS A 29 -15.06 -12.13 0.34
C LYS A 29 -14.89 -13.44 1.09
N ASP A 30 -13.84 -13.55 1.89
CA ASP A 30 -13.67 -14.69 2.78
C ASP A 30 -14.70 -14.61 3.90
N LYS A 31 -15.72 -15.47 3.82
CA LYS A 31 -16.83 -15.52 4.78
C LYS A 31 -16.39 -16.04 6.16
N ASN A 32 -15.18 -16.60 6.26
CA ASN A 32 -14.63 -17.11 7.53
C ASN A 32 -13.92 -16.01 8.35
N ILE A 33 -13.62 -14.86 7.75
CA ILE A 33 -12.97 -13.74 8.44
C ILE A 33 -14.05 -12.79 8.96
N HIS A 34 -13.92 -12.39 10.23
CA HIS A 34 -14.83 -11.41 10.82
C HIS A 34 -14.76 -10.07 10.05
N PRO A 35 -15.88 -9.45 9.65
CA PRO A 35 -15.88 -8.25 8.80
C PRO A 35 -15.05 -7.08 9.35
N LEU A 36 -15.05 -6.91 10.68
CA LEU A 36 -14.24 -5.88 11.34
C LEU A 36 -12.74 -6.13 11.16
N LEU A 37 -12.31 -7.40 11.22
CA LEU A 37 -10.90 -7.76 11.03
C LEU A 37 -10.47 -7.55 9.58
N GLN A 38 -11.34 -7.91 8.63
CA GLN A 38 -11.11 -7.66 7.20
C GLN A 38 -10.96 -6.15 6.92
N LYS A 39 -11.86 -5.34 7.50
CA LYS A 39 -11.79 -3.88 7.39
C LYS A 39 -10.50 -3.33 7.99
N ALA A 40 -10.14 -3.75 9.21
CA ALA A 40 -8.90 -3.30 9.85
C ALA A 40 -7.65 -3.65 9.03
N HIS A 41 -7.64 -4.83 8.39
CA HIS A 41 -6.57 -5.24 7.47
C HIS A 41 -6.48 -4.33 6.24
N GLN A 42 -7.63 -4.02 5.63
CA GLN A 42 -7.70 -3.11 4.49
C GLN A 42 -7.26 -1.69 4.87
N ASP A 43 -7.73 -1.18 6.00
CA ASP A 43 -7.38 0.15 6.50
C ASP A 43 -5.87 0.24 6.78
N ALA A 44 -5.27 -0.79 7.41
CA ALA A 44 -3.83 -0.83 7.67
C ALA A 44 -2.97 -0.86 6.40
N LEU A 45 -3.39 -1.62 5.38
CA LEU A 45 -2.72 -1.63 4.08
C LEU A 45 -2.86 -0.30 3.35
N ARG A 46 -4.04 0.32 3.45
CA ARG A 46 -4.30 1.61 2.82
C ARG A 46 -3.43 2.72 3.41
N SER A 47 -3.32 2.79 4.74
CA SER A 47 -2.42 3.75 5.40
C SER A 47 -0.96 3.57 4.95
N GLN A 48 -0.48 2.33 4.83
CA GLN A 48 0.87 2.06 4.32
C GLN A 48 1.04 2.51 2.86
N CYS A 49 0.04 2.28 1.99
CA CYS A 49 0.08 2.78 0.62
C CYS A 49 0.15 4.31 0.56
N ASP A 50 -0.66 4.99 1.37
CA ASP A 50 -0.73 6.45 1.38
C ASP A 50 0.59 7.05 1.90
N GLU A 51 1.23 6.44 2.91
CA GLU A 51 2.58 6.81 3.34
C GLU A 51 3.62 6.66 2.22
N LEU A 52 3.62 5.53 1.51
CA LEU A 52 4.56 5.31 0.41
C LEU A 52 4.30 6.28 -0.76
N ARG A 53 3.03 6.58 -1.04
CA ARG A 53 2.65 7.56 -2.06
C ARG A 53 3.18 8.95 -1.70
N MET A 54 2.99 9.41 -0.46
CA MET A 54 3.54 10.68 0.00
C MET A 54 5.07 10.73 -0.14
N GLN A 55 5.78 9.64 0.15
CA GLN A 55 7.23 9.59 0.00
C GLN A 55 7.70 9.63 -1.47
N LEU A 56 6.91 9.08 -2.38
CA LEU A 56 7.19 9.14 -3.83
C LEU A 56 6.92 10.55 -4.35
N GLU A 57 5.78 11.14 -3.99
CA GLU A 57 5.41 12.51 -4.36
C GLU A 57 6.42 13.53 -3.81
N GLU A 58 6.87 13.37 -2.56
CA GLU A 58 7.91 14.20 -1.95
C GLU A 58 9.21 14.17 -2.76
N TYR A 59 9.60 12.99 -3.26
CA TYR A 59 10.79 12.85 -4.11
C TYR A 59 10.59 13.42 -5.51
N ASP A 60 9.43 13.20 -6.12
CA ASP A 60 9.11 13.67 -7.47
C ASP A 60 8.96 15.21 -7.53
N CYS A 61 8.78 15.89 -6.40
CA CYS A 61 8.72 17.36 -6.29
C CYS A 61 10.09 18.05 -6.13
N VAL A 62 11.21 17.31 -6.05
CA VAL A 62 12.59 17.82 -5.86
C VAL A 62 13.36 17.82 -7.17
#